data_AF-A0A9X9BF26-F1
#
_entry.id   AF-A0A9X9BF26-F1
#
_cell.length_a   1.000
_cell.length_b   1.000
_cell.length_c   1.000
_cell.angle_alpha   90.00
_cell.angle_beta   90.00
_cell.angle_gamma   90.00
#
_symmetry.space_group_name_H-M   'P 1'
#
loop_
_entity.id
_entity.type
_entity.pdbx_description
1 polymer ?
#
loop_
_entity_poly.entity_id
_entity_poly.type
_entity_poly.pdbx_seq_one_letter_code
_entity_poly.pdbx_strand_id
1 'polypeptide(L)'
;MSATLMACPEDSRQTGFLPVGGENFMLRYNSSLPIVIYAKDGFEIRYTIWKLSDDGLTSRTRLSMVGWTQFEQNYPGNGEQL
;
A
#
# COMPACT_ATOMS: atom_id res chain seq x y z
N MET A 1 2.40 9.25 9.56
CA MET A 1 3.11 7.99 9.29
C MET A 1 2.57 6.94 10.26
N SER A 2 2.36 5.71 9.82
CA SER A 2 1.80 4.62 10.65
C SER A 2 2.75 3.43 10.60
N ALA A 3 3.11 2.89 11.76
CA ALA A 3 3.99 1.74 11.93
C ALA A 3 3.57 0.95 13.18
N THR A 4 3.96 -0.31 13.27
CA THR A 4 3.76 -1.13 14.49
C THR A 4 4.86 -0.84 15.52
N LEU A 5 4.57 -1.04 16.80
CA LEU A 5 5.54 -0.91 17.90
C LEU A 5 6.25 -2.24 18.22
N MET A 6 6.31 -3.15 17.25
CA MET A 6 6.97 -4.45 17.44
C MET A 6 8.50 -4.28 17.35
N ALA A 7 9.23 -5.05 18.15
CA ALA A 7 10.69 -5.10 18.02
C ALA A 7 11.07 -5.70 16.66
N CYS A 8 11.90 -4.97 15.90
CA CYS A 8 12.49 -5.49 14.67
C CYS A 8 13.87 -6.10 15.01
N PRO A 9 14.21 -7.29 14.47
CA PRO A 9 15.54 -7.84 14.63
C PRO A 9 16.59 -6.97 13.91
N GLU A 10 17.83 -7.02 14.38
CA GLU A 10 18.95 -6.31 13.75
C GLU A 10 19.11 -6.75 12.29
N ASP A 11 19.39 -5.78 11.41
CA ASP A 11 19.53 -5.94 9.96
C ASP A 11 18.24 -6.30 9.17
N SER A 12 17.04 -6.13 9.76
CA SER A 12 15.78 -6.37 9.03
C SER A 12 15.31 -5.19 8.17
N ARG A 13 16.19 -4.25 7.83
CA ARG A 13 15.82 -3.04 7.07
C ARG A 13 15.69 -3.38 5.59
N GLN A 14 14.54 -3.06 5.02
CA GLN A 14 14.26 -3.34 3.61
C GLN A 14 13.50 -2.18 2.96
N THR A 15 13.88 -1.86 1.74
CA THR A 15 13.12 -0.94 0.87
C THR A 15 11.95 -1.70 0.26
N GLY A 16 10.75 -1.14 0.38
CA GLY A 16 9.54 -1.81 -0.09
C GLY A 16 8.42 -0.84 -0.43
N PHE A 17 7.45 -1.40 -1.14
CA PHE A 17 6.23 -0.72 -1.53
C PHE A 17 5.26 -0.66 -0.35
N LEU A 18 4.99 0.52 0.19
CA LEU A 18 3.94 0.70 1.20
C LEU A 18 2.63 1.18 0.57
N PRO A 19 1.57 0.35 0.57
CA PRO A 19 0.28 0.77 0.05
C PRO A 19 -0.31 1.87 0.92
N VAL A 20 -0.89 2.88 0.29
CA VAL A 20 -1.66 3.92 0.96
C VAL A 20 -2.95 3.29 1.49
N GLY A 21 -3.15 3.37 2.81
CA GLY A 21 -4.36 2.89 3.47
C GLY A 21 -5.57 3.77 3.15
N GLY A 22 -6.73 3.15 2.95
CA GLY A 22 -8.00 3.84 2.71
C GLY A 22 -9.07 2.92 2.14
N GLU A 23 -10.30 3.42 2.09
CA GLU A 23 -11.45 2.73 1.52
C GLU A 23 -11.56 3.01 0.01
N ASN A 24 -12.39 2.24 -0.71
CA ASN A 24 -12.73 2.46 -2.14
C ASN A 24 -11.64 2.16 -3.19
N PHE A 25 -10.57 1.45 -2.85
CA PHE A 25 -9.59 1.00 -3.84
C PHE A 25 -9.94 -0.32 -4.55
N MET A 26 -11.09 -0.94 -4.26
CA MET A 26 -11.56 -2.12 -4.99
C MET A 26 -12.72 -1.75 -5.90
N LEU A 27 -12.45 -1.73 -7.20
CA LEU A 27 -13.38 -1.36 -8.26
C LEU A 27 -13.86 -2.61 -9.02
N ARG A 28 -14.98 -2.48 -9.74
CA ARG A 28 -15.41 -3.50 -10.70
C ARG A 28 -14.47 -3.49 -11.91
N TYR A 29 -14.08 -4.67 -12.39
CA TYR A 29 -13.35 -4.75 -13.65
C TYR A 29 -14.28 -4.36 -14.81
N ASN A 30 -13.91 -3.31 -15.54
CA ASN A 30 -14.57 -2.86 -16.76
C ASN A 30 -13.50 -2.54 -17.80
N SER A 31 -13.36 -3.35 -18.83
CA SER A 31 -12.37 -3.16 -19.89
C SER A 31 -12.78 -2.10 -20.92
N SER A 32 -14.07 -1.72 -20.96
CA SER A 32 -14.59 -0.73 -21.90
C SER A 32 -14.40 0.71 -21.41
N LEU A 33 -14.15 0.91 -20.11
CA LEU A 33 -13.94 2.21 -19.49
C LEU A 33 -12.55 2.29 -18.86
N PRO A 34 -11.66 3.19 -19.34
CA PRO A 34 -10.36 3.38 -18.70
C PRO A 34 -10.53 4.02 -17.31
N ILE A 35 -9.70 3.59 -16.37
CA ILE A 35 -9.63 4.17 -15.03
C ILE A 35 -8.51 5.21 -15.02
N VAL A 36 -8.85 6.47 -14.73
CA VAL A 36 -7.89 7.59 -14.67
C VAL A 36 -7.58 7.91 -13.22
N ILE A 37 -6.29 7.91 -12.86
CA ILE A 37 -5.82 8.14 -11.49
C ILE A 37 -4.80 9.28 -11.52
N TYR A 38 -5.04 10.31 -10.73
CA TYR A 38 -4.10 11.41 -10.52
C TYR A 38 -3.28 11.12 -9.28
N ALA A 39 -1.98 10.91 -9.45
CA ALA A 39 -1.03 10.70 -8.38
C ALA A 39 -0.09 11.90 -8.26
N LYS A 40 0.37 12.18 -7.04
CA LYS A 40 1.44 13.16 -6.80
C LYS A 40 2.79 12.52 -7.15
N ASP A 41 3.76 13.34 -7.52
CA ASP A 41 5.15 12.90 -7.72
C ASP A 41 5.67 12.12 -6.49
N GLY A 42 6.40 11.04 -6.75
CA GLY A 42 6.93 10.12 -5.73
C GLY A 42 6.00 8.94 -5.37
N PHE A 43 4.80 8.88 -5.96
CA PHE A 43 3.89 7.73 -5.84
C PHE A 43 3.88 6.89 -7.12
N GLU A 44 3.78 5.57 -6.95
CA GLU A 44 3.59 4.59 -8.01
C GLU A 44 2.19 3.98 -7.91
N ILE A 45 1.55 3.75 -9.05
CA ILE A 45 0.23 3.10 -9.11
C ILE A 45 0.40 1.64 -9.52
N ARG A 46 -0.09 0.74 -8.67
CA ARG A 46 -0.17 -0.70 -8.94
C ARG A 46 -1.61 -1.17 -8.93
N TYR A 47 -1.91 -2.20 -9.71
CA TYR A 47 -3.24 -2.81 -9.71
C TYR A 47 -3.13 -4.33 -9.75
N THR A 48 -4.13 -4.99 -9.16
CA THR A 48 -4.28 -6.44 -9.18
C THR A 48 -5.69 -6.78 -9.63
N ILE A 49 -5.81 -7.67 -10.61
CA ILE A 49 -7.10 -8.19 -11.04
C ILE A 49 -7.40 -9.45 -10.24
N TRP A 50 -8.52 -9.42 -9.52
CA TRP A 50 -9.05 -10.54 -8.76
C TRP A 50 -10.18 -11.18 -9.54
N LYS A 51 -10.09 -12.50 -9.71
CA LYS A 51 -11.13 -13.33 -10.28
C LYS A 51 -11.68 -14.24 -9.18
N LEU A 52 -13.00 -14.42 -9.14
CA LEU A 52 -13.59 -15.41 -8.25
C LEU A 52 -13.38 -16.81 -8.85
N SER A 53 -13.02 -17.78 -8.02
CA SER A 53 -12.84 -19.15 -8.47
C SER A 53 -14.22 -19.78 -8.73
N ASP A 54 -14.53 -19.94 -10.02
CA ASP A 54 -15.46 -20.93 -10.57
C ASP A 54 -16.91 -20.89 -10.06
N ASP A 55 -17.59 -19.73 -10.19
CA ASP A 55 -19.07 -19.61 -10.38
C ASP A 55 -19.59 -18.15 -10.28
N GLY A 56 -18.75 -17.20 -9.88
CA GLY A 56 -19.13 -15.77 -9.85
C GLY A 56 -18.60 -15.00 -11.05
N LEU A 57 -19.49 -14.58 -11.97
CA LEU A 57 -19.21 -13.77 -13.17
C LEU A 57 -18.63 -12.36 -12.91
N THR A 58 -18.15 -12.05 -11.70
CA THR A 58 -17.68 -10.71 -11.32
C THR A 58 -16.19 -10.72 -11.00
N SER A 59 -15.38 -10.26 -11.97
CA SER A 59 -13.98 -9.90 -11.73
C SER A 59 -13.89 -8.52 -11.06
N ARG A 60 -13.03 -8.37 -10.06
CA ARG A 60 -12.78 -7.10 -9.35
C ARG A 60 -11.35 -6.64 -9.60
N THR A 61 -11.14 -5.34 -9.71
CA THR A 61 -9.81 -4.72 -9.80
C THR A 61 -9.51 -4.05 -8.47
N ARG A 62 -8.43 -4.44 -7.81
CA ARG A 62 -7.90 -3.69 -6.66
C ARG A 62 -6.81 -2.75 -7.15
N LEU A 63 -7.01 -1.46 -6.95
CA LEU A 63 -5.99 -0.45 -7.11
C LEU A 63 -5.18 -0.33 -5.83
N SER A 64 -3.91 0.02 -5.94
CA SER A 64 -3.05 0.29 -4.81
C SER A 64 -2.11 1.40 -5.22
N MET A 65 -2.32 2.59 -4.64
CA MET A 65 -1.33 3.65 -4.70
C MET A 65 -0.25 3.31 -3.69
N VAL A 66 1.01 3.35 -4.13
CA VAL A 66 2.14 2.99 -3.29
C VAL A 66 3.14 4.13 -3.28
N GLY A 67 3.61 4.51 -2.11
CA GLY A 67 4.76 5.39 -1.96
C GLY A 67 6.06 4.59 -1.84
N TRP A 68 7.14 5.16 -2.35
CA TRP A 68 8.49 4.74 -2.01
C TRP A 68 8.86 5.34 -0.66
N THR A 69 9.25 4.52 0.31
CA THR A 69 9.78 5.01 1.58
C THR A 69 10.88 4.08 2.10
N GLN A 70 11.94 4.70 2.61
CA GLN A 70 12.99 4.02 3.34
C GLN A 70 12.58 4.02 4.83
N PHE A 71 12.42 2.85 5.42
CA PHE A 71 12.14 2.75 6.86
C PHE A 71 13.42 3.06 7.65
N GLU A 72 13.63 4.32 7.97
CA GLU A 72 14.60 4.75 8.98
C GLU A 72 13.91 4.74 10.36
N GLN A 73 14.28 3.77 11.20
CA GLN A 73 14.09 3.92 12.63
C GLN A 73 15.09 4.96 13.12
N ASN A 74 14.66 6.21 13.27
CA ASN A 74 15.28 7.10 14.23
C ASN A 74 14.25 7.36 15.33
N TYR A 75 14.17 6.41 16.27
CA TYR A 75 13.53 6.62 17.56
C TYR A 75 14.66 6.91 18.55
N PRO A 76 14.69 8.10 19.20
CA PRO A 76 15.70 8.35 20.22
C PRO A 76 15.44 7.38 21.38
N GLY A 77 16.40 6.50 21.60
CA GLY A 77 16.47 5.72 22.82
C GLY A 77 16.72 6.65 24.00
N ASN A 78 15.75 6.68 24.91
CA ASN A 78 15.84 7.05 26.33
C ASN A 78 16.10 8.52 26.69
N GLY A 79 15.09 9.15 27.29
CA GLY A 79 15.26 10.32 28.15
C GLY A 79 14.08 11.29 28.12
N GLU A 80 13.39 11.39 29.25
CA GLU A 80 12.47 12.48 29.64
C GLU A 80 11.01 12.38 29.17
N GLN A 81 10.21 11.79 30.07
CA GLN A 81 8.84 12.28 30.30
C GLN A 81 8.92 13.72 30.84
N LEU A 82 8.27 14.65 30.15
CA LEU A 82 7.64 15.84 30.73
C LEU A 82 6.30 16.06 30.03
#